data_AF-A0A0M1VVA6-F1
#
_entry.id   AF-A0A0M1VVA6-F1
#
_cell.length_a   1.000
_cell.length_b   1.000
_cell.length_c   1.000
_cell.angle_alpha   90.00
_cell.angle_beta   90.00
_cell.angle_gamma   90.00
#
_symmetry.space_group_name_H-M   'P 1'
#
loop_
_entity.id
_entity.type
_entity.pdbx_description
1 polymer ?
#
loop_
_entity_poly.entity_id
_entity_poly.type
_entity_poly.pdbx_seq_one_letter_code
_entity_poly.pdbx_strand_id
1 'polypeptide(L)'
;MENLKIITTDEFIEKYDNNTLEDEDLKAIYFQRTFEDTDNSYWEEVEKGEYYIIFKIVLNNFLERYFIKTYYETGPIFEVKYKR
;
A
#
# COMPACT_ATOMS: atom_id res chain seq x y z
N MET A 1 -10.26 -0.77 -20.63
CA MET A 1 -9.75 -0.75 -19.25
C MET A 1 -8.50 -1.60 -19.26
N GLU A 2 -7.34 -1.03 -18.95
CA GLU A 2 -6.13 -1.83 -18.73
C GLU A 2 -6.43 -2.86 -17.64
N ASN A 3 -5.93 -4.08 -17.80
CA ASN A 3 -5.99 -5.09 -16.75
C ASN A 3 -5.08 -4.61 -15.62
N LEU A 4 -5.69 -4.03 -14.58
CA LEU A 4 -4.95 -3.64 -13.38
C LEU A 4 -4.35 -4.90 -12.75
N LYS A 5 -3.05 -4.84 -12.47
CA LYS A 5 -2.32 -5.89 -11.78
C LYS A 5 -2.90 -6.07 -10.37
N ILE A 6 -3.10 -7.32 -9.97
CA ILE A 6 -3.38 -7.69 -8.59
C ILE A 6 -2.04 -7.75 -7.85
N ILE A 7 -1.95 -7.08 -6.72
CA ILE A 7 -0.82 -7.13 -5.79
C ILE A 7 -1.37 -7.46 -4.40
N THR A 8 -0.74 -8.41 -3.73
CA THR A 8 -1.09 -8.75 -2.35
C THR A 8 -0.37 -7.85 -1.36
N THR A 9 -0.89 -7.76 -0.14
CA THR A 9 -0.25 -7.09 0.99
C THR A 9 1.17 -7.61 1.26
N ASP A 10 1.39 -8.93 1.15
CA ASP A 10 2.73 -9.54 1.27
C ASP A 10 3.67 -9.12 0.13
N GLU A 11 3.23 -9.19 -1.13
CA GLU A 11 4.03 -8.76 -2.29
C GLU A 11 4.36 -7.27 -2.22
N PHE A 12 3.41 -6.44 -1.80
CA PHE A 12 3.63 -5.02 -1.60
C PHE A 12 4.72 -4.75 -0.58
N ILE A 13 4.68 -5.42 0.58
CA ILE A 13 5.68 -5.25 1.64
C ILE A 13 7.06 -5.68 1.14
N GLU A 14 7.16 -6.84 0.49
CA GLU A 14 8.41 -7.34 -0.07
C GLU A 14 9.01 -6.34 -1.07
N LYS A 15 8.19 -5.83 -1.99
CA LYS A 15 8.63 -4.85 -2.98
C LYS A 15 8.97 -3.49 -2.40
N TYR A 16 8.18 -3.03 -1.44
CA TYR A 16 8.43 -1.77 -0.76
C TYR A 16 9.78 -1.82 -0.03
N ASP A 17 10.05 -2.89 0.72
CA ASP A 17 11.30 -3.06 1.47
C ASP A 17 12.53 -3.21 0.56
N ASN A 18 12.34 -3.79 -0.62
CA ASN A 18 13.40 -3.94 -1.63
C ASN A 18 13.51 -2.73 -2.59
N ASN A 19 12.66 -1.71 -2.47
CA ASN A 19 12.57 -0.57 -3.39
C ASN A 19 12.34 -1.00 -4.85
N THR A 20 11.47 -2.00 -5.07
CA THR A 20 11.15 -2.58 -6.39
C THR A 20 9.67 -2.44 -6.77
N LEU A 21 8.95 -1.48 -6.17
CA LEU A 21 7.59 -1.16 -6.59
C LEU A 21 7.57 -0.56 -8.01
N GLU A 22 6.73 -1.13 -8.86
CA GLU A 22 6.51 -0.69 -10.24
C GLU A 22 5.28 0.25 -10.31
N ASP A 23 5.14 0.99 -11.42
CA ASP A 23 4.01 1.89 -11.64
C ASP A 23 2.66 1.15 -11.59
N GLU A 24 2.61 -0.10 -12.05
CA GLU A 24 1.44 -0.97 -11.95
C GLU A 24 1.06 -1.29 -10.50
N ASP A 25 2.05 -1.47 -9.62
CA ASP A 25 1.84 -1.73 -8.19
C ASP A 25 1.26 -0.47 -7.52
N LEU A 26 1.77 0.71 -7.89
CA LEU A 26 1.27 2.00 -7.40
C LEU A 26 -0.17 2.27 -7.85
N LYS A 27 -0.51 1.91 -9.08
CA LYS A 27 -1.87 2.00 -9.63
C LYS A 27 -2.85 1.09 -8.88
N ALA A 28 -2.45 -0.13 -8.54
CA ALA A 28 -3.28 -1.07 -7.79
C ALA A 28 -3.76 -0.48 -6.46
N ILE A 29 -2.85 0.19 -5.74
CA ILE A 29 -3.14 0.86 -4.47
C ILE A 29 -4.01 2.11 -4.68
N TYR A 30 -3.77 2.88 -5.75
CA TYR A 30 -4.58 4.06 -6.07
C TYR A 30 -6.04 3.71 -6.34
N PHE A 31 -6.28 2.68 -7.15
CA PHE A 31 -7.64 2.26 -7.48
C PHE A 31 -8.30 1.44 -6.38
N GLN A 32 -7.53 0.90 -5.41
CA GLN A 32 -7.99 0.01 -4.32
C GLN A 32 -8.82 -1.20 -4.83
N ARG A 33 -8.77 -1.51 -6.13
CA ARG A 33 -9.58 -2.58 -6.77
C ARG A 33 -8.85 -3.90 -6.84
N THR A 34 -7.52 -3.86 -6.71
CA THR A 34 -6.63 -5.00 -6.97
C THR A 34 -5.55 -5.12 -5.90
N PHE A 35 -5.79 -4.54 -4.72
CA PHE A 35 -4.93 -4.65 -3.54
C PHE A 35 -5.57 -5.66 -2.59
N GLU A 36 -4.96 -6.84 -2.43
CA GLU A 36 -5.58 -7.98 -1.75
C GLU A 36 -4.89 -8.34 -0.44
N ASP A 37 -5.70 -8.71 0.54
CA ASP A 37 -5.23 -9.28 1.82
C ASP A 37 -4.71 -10.71 1.63
N THR A 38 -3.90 -11.17 2.57
CA THR A 38 -3.45 -12.56 2.69
C THR A 38 -3.83 -13.13 4.05
N ASP A 39 -3.56 -14.42 4.27
CA ASP A 39 -3.76 -15.04 5.60
C ASP A 39 -2.88 -14.42 6.69
N ASN A 40 -1.73 -13.84 6.31
CA ASN A 40 -0.74 -13.31 7.25
C ASN A 40 -0.75 -11.80 7.34
N SER A 41 -1.43 -11.12 6.42
CA SER A 41 -1.39 -9.67 6.36
C SER A 41 -2.66 -9.09 5.75
N TYR A 42 -3.08 -7.96 6.28
CA TYR A 42 -4.23 -7.25 5.74
C TYR A 42 -4.01 -5.75 5.78
N TRP A 43 -4.72 -5.03 4.91
CA TRP A 43 -4.65 -3.57 4.85
C TRP A 43 -5.91 -2.92 5.41
N GLU A 44 -5.72 -1.77 6.05
CA GLU A 44 -6.82 -0.95 6.54
C GLU A 44 -6.60 0.50 6.10
N GLU A 45 -7.65 1.11 5.52
CA GLU A 45 -7.68 2.56 5.30
C GLU A 45 -7.78 3.26 6.66
N VAL A 46 -6.82 4.15 6.95
CA VAL A 46 -6.78 4.95 8.18
C VAL A 46 -7.42 6.31 7.94
N GLU A 47 -7.09 6.94 6.82
CA GLU A 47 -7.61 8.25 6.44
C GLU A 47 -7.55 8.45 4.93
N LYS A 48 -8.56 9.11 4.37
CA LYS A 48 -8.61 9.49 2.96
C LYS A 48 -8.82 10.99 2.83
N GLY A 49 -7.78 11.67 2.37
CA GLY A 49 -7.83 13.09 2.02
C GLY A 49 -8.11 13.29 0.53
N GLU A 50 -8.24 14.56 0.13
CA GLU A 50 -8.39 14.93 -1.29
C GLU A 50 -7.17 14.52 -2.12
N TYR A 51 -5.98 14.59 -1.52
CA TYR A 51 -4.69 14.38 -2.19
C TYR A 51 -3.82 13.28 -1.57
N TYR A 52 -4.40 12.42 -0.73
CA TYR A 52 -3.67 11.27 -0.19
C TYR A 52 -4.60 10.19 0.37
N ILE A 53 -4.03 9.00 0.55
CA ILE A 53 -4.59 7.94 1.39
C ILE A 53 -3.52 7.56 2.42
N ILE A 54 -3.89 7.58 3.69
CA ILE A 54 -3.13 6.95 4.76
C ILE A 54 -3.77 5.58 4.99
N PHE A 55 -2.94 4.55 4.94
CA PHE A 55 -3.36 3.19 5.23
C PHE A 55 -2.32 2.52 6.11
N LYS A 56 -2.71 1.44 6.77
CA LYS A 56 -1.77 0.57 7.46
C LYS A 56 -1.84 -0.83 6.90
N ILE A 57 -0.73 -1.55 6.99
CA ILE A 57 -0.67 -2.99 6.79
C ILE A 57 -0.38 -3.62 8.13
N VAL A 58 -1.23 -4.55 8.54
CA VAL A 58 -1.08 -5.33 9.76
C VAL A 58 -0.51 -6.68 9.39
N LEU A 59 0.71 -6.96 9.84
CA LEU A 59 1.41 -8.21 9.63
C LEU A 59 1.22 -9.11 10.86
N ASN A 60 0.81 -10.36 10.63
CA ASN A 60 0.59 -11.40 11.61
C ASN A 60 -0.31 -10.97 12.79
N ASN A 61 -1.28 -10.08 12.55
CA ASN A 61 -2.18 -9.51 13.56
C ASN A 61 -1.49 -8.71 14.69
N PHE A 62 -0.21 -8.32 14.58
CA PHE A 62 0.48 -7.58 15.65
C PHE A 62 1.37 -6.43 15.17
N LEU A 63 2.00 -6.54 14.00
CA LEU A 63 2.94 -5.53 13.52
C LEU A 63 2.23 -4.60 12.55
N GLU A 64 2.01 -3.36 12.96
CA GLU A 64 1.40 -2.35 12.12
C GLU A 64 2.47 -1.49 11.44
N ARG A 65 2.39 -1.37 10.12
CA ARG A 65 3.19 -0.43 9.33
C ARG A 65 2.26 0.59 8.68
N TYR A 66 2.51 1.86 8.92
CA TYR A 66 1.69 2.95 8.41
C TYR A 66 2.31 3.54 7.15
N PHE A 67 1.49 3.80 6.15
CA PHE A 67 1.90 4.32 4.85
C PHE A 67 1.05 5.51 4.45
N ILE A 68 1.65 6.46 3.75
CA ILE A 68 0.95 7.54 3.05
C ILE A 68 1.24 7.43 1.55
N LYS A 69 0.18 7.34 0.75
CA LYS A 69 0.24 7.45 -0.71
C LYS A 69 -0.33 8.81 -1.12
N THR A 70 0.46 9.60 -1.83
CA THR A 70 -0.02 10.87 -2.42
C THR A 70 -0.81 10.62 -3.70
N TYR A 71 -1.80 11.47 -3.98
CA TYR A 71 -2.84 11.21 -4.98
C TYR A 71 -2.38 11.47 -6.41
N TYR A 72 -1.86 10.42 -7.04
CA TYR A 72 -1.74 10.20 -8.48
C TYR A 72 -1.66 8.69 -8.69
N GLU A 73 -2.02 8.19 -9.87
CA GLU A 73 -1.92 6.76 -10.23
C GLU A 73 -0.55 6.17 -9.81
N THR A 74 0.52 6.87 -10.17
CA THR A 74 1.92 6.53 -9.86
C THR A 74 2.53 7.40 -8.76
N GLY A 75 1.69 8.03 -7.93
CA GLY A 75 2.16 8.86 -6.82
C GLY A 75 2.98 8.02 -5.81
N PRO A 76 4.04 8.59 -5.21
CA PRO A 76 4.93 7.88 -4.30
C PRO A 76 4.19 7.42 -3.04
N ILE A 77 4.78 6.41 -2.41
CA ILE A 77 4.34 5.84 -1.13
C ILE A 77 5.48 6.00 -0.13
N PHE A 78 5.16 6.47 1.07
CA PHE A 78 6.11 6.62 2.15
C PHE A 78 5.62 5.89 3.39
N GLU A 79 6.53 5.17 4.05
CA GLU A 79 6.29 4.59 5.37
C GLU A 79 6.46 5.66 6.45
N VAL A 80 5.41 5.83 7.26
CA VAL A 80 5.37 6.79 8.36
C VAL A 80 6.04 6.14 9.57
N LYS A 81 7.24 6.61 9.92
CA LYS A 81 7.97 6.16 11.11
C LYS A 81 8.08 7.29 12.12
N TYR A 82 7.71 6.99 13.37
CA TYR A 82 8.03 7.89 14.47
C TYR A 82 9.54 7.86 14.71
N LYS A 83 10.20 9.00 14.51
CA LYS A 83 11.60 9.17 14.89
C LYS A 83 11.67 9.60 16.35
N ARG A 84 12.19 8.71 17.20
CA ARG A 84 12.59 9.04 18.57
C ARG A 84 13.84 9.92 18.57
#